data_AF-A0A3D4VZQ9-F1
#
_entry.id   AF-A0A3D4VZQ9-F1
#
_cell.length_a   1.000
_cell.length_b   1.000
_cell.length_c   1.000
_cell.angle_alpha   90.00
_cell.angle_beta   90.00
_cell.angle_gamma   90.00
#
_symmetry.space_group_name_H-M   'P 1'
#
loop_
_entity.id
_entity.type
_entity.pdbx_description
1 polymer ?
#
loop_
_entity_poly.entity_id
_entity_poly.type
_entity_poly.pdbx_seq_one_letter_code
_entity_poly.pdbx_strand_id
1 'polypeptide(L)'
;LLQYNDTFSRAAALSPSIWVSPEKLSGLVGRAKLEPGTVLYMDYGSQEMGSHEGMRREFAEMCSKIMVRGIHLTSRLVPGGTHSEASWEKQLPFVFHTLMYELD
;
A
#
# COMPACT_ATOMS: atom_id res chain seq x y z
N LEU A 1 -0.08 3.98 -9.94
CA LEU A 1 -1.32 3.22 -9.66
C LEU A 1 -2.57 4.08 -9.87
N LEU A 2 -3.04 4.85 -8.89
CA LEU A 2 -4.41 5.42 -8.94
C LEU A 2 -4.67 6.48 -10.04
N GLN A 3 -3.69 7.32 -10.37
CA GLN A 3 -3.84 8.38 -11.38
C GLN A 3 -3.64 7.88 -12.83
N TYR A 4 -2.84 6.83 -13.00
CA TYR A 4 -2.37 6.31 -14.30
C TYR A 4 -2.44 4.78 -14.28
N ASN A 5 -3.64 4.25 -14.00
CA ASN A 5 -3.82 2.82 -13.77
C ASN A 5 -3.76 2.00 -15.08
N ASP A 6 -4.12 2.64 -16.19
CA ASP A 6 -3.97 2.16 -17.57
C ASP A 6 -2.50 1.87 -17.95
N THR A 7 -1.56 2.57 -17.32
CA THR A 7 -0.12 2.32 -17.50
C THR A 7 0.45 1.45 -16.38
N PHE A 8 0.01 1.68 -15.13
CA PHE A 8 0.49 0.99 -13.94
C PHE A 8 -0.65 0.29 -13.22
N SER A 9 -0.85 -0.99 -13.53
CA SER A 9 -1.90 -1.83 -12.92
C SER A 9 -1.46 -2.49 -11.60
N ARG A 10 -0.16 -2.49 -11.28
CA ARG A 10 0.41 -3.17 -10.11
C ARG A 10 1.44 -2.27 -9.44
N ALA A 11 1.38 -2.12 -8.12
CA ALA A 11 2.32 -1.25 -7.40
C ALA A 11 2.60 -1.76 -5.98
N ALA A 12 3.77 -1.39 -5.45
CA ALA A 12 4.13 -1.60 -4.06
C ALA A 12 4.47 -0.28 -3.38
N ALA A 13 4.11 -0.15 -2.11
CA ALA A 13 4.47 0.98 -1.27
C ALA A 13 4.95 0.47 0.10
N LEU A 14 6.25 0.65 0.36
CA LEU A 14 6.87 0.26 1.64
C LEU A 14 6.96 1.47 2.56
N SER A 15 6.46 1.34 3.77
CA SER A 15 6.36 2.43 4.75
C SER A 15 5.77 3.75 4.18
N PRO A 16 4.61 3.72 3.49
CA PRO A 16 4.11 4.87 2.73
C PRO A 16 3.73 6.05 3.61
N SER A 17 4.04 7.29 3.24
CA SER A 17 3.66 8.48 4.02
C SER A 17 2.18 8.90 3.82
N ILE A 18 1.24 8.03 4.20
CA ILE A 18 -0.21 8.20 3.96
C ILE A 18 -0.77 9.44 4.67
N TRP A 19 -0.20 9.80 5.82
CA TRP A 19 -0.63 10.93 6.65
C TRP A 19 -0.37 12.31 6.02
N VAL A 20 0.46 12.42 4.98
CA VAL A 20 0.88 13.71 4.41
C VAL A 20 -0.29 14.46 3.76
N SER A 21 -1.26 13.73 3.18
CA SER A 21 -2.47 14.35 2.65
C SER A 21 -3.64 13.37 2.58
N PRO A 22 -4.27 13.06 3.72
CA PRO A 22 -5.30 12.01 3.81
C PRO A 22 -6.51 12.32 2.91
N GLU A 23 -6.93 13.58 2.84
CA GLU A 23 -8.05 14.00 2.01
C GLU A 23 -7.76 13.85 0.52
N LYS A 24 -6.57 14.26 0.06
CA LYS A 24 -6.20 14.13 -1.36
C LYS A 24 -6.06 12.67 -1.76
N LEU A 25 -5.44 11.85 -0.92
CA LEU A 25 -5.32 10.41 -1.18
C LEU A 25 -6.69 9.74 -1.17
N SER A 26 -7.56 10.06 -0.20
CA SER A 26 -8.93 9.55 -0.15
C SER A 26 -9.73 9.96 -1.39
N GLY A 27 -9.63 11.23 -1.83
CA GLY A 27 -10.27 11.72 -3.05
C GLY A 27 -9.72 11.04 -4.30
N LEU A 28 -8.41 10.78 -4.36
CA LEU A 28 -7.77 10.05 -5.45
C LEU A 28 -8.26 8.60 -5.51
N VAL A 29 -8.28 7.89 -4.38
CA VAL A 29 -8.83 6.54 -4.27
C VAL A 29 -10.31 6.54 -4.66
N GLY A 30 -11.08 7.56 -4.31
CA GLY A 30 -12.52 7.65 -4.62
C GLY A 30 -12.85 7.92 -6.09
N ARG A 31 -11.96 8.57 -6.85
CA ARG A 31 -12.20 8.95 -8.25
C ARG A 31 -11.39 8.17 -9.28
N ALA A 32 -10.42 7.36 -8.83
CA ALA A 32 -9.57 6.57 -9.73
C ALA A 32 -10.42 5.70 -10.66
N LYS A 33 -10.06 5.66 -11.95
CA LYS A 33 -10.55 4.66 -12.89
C LYS A 33 -9.61 3.46 -12.77
N LEU A 34 -10.16 2.29 -12.46
CA LEU A 34 -9.38 1.10 -12.12
C LEU A 34 -9.73 -0.01 -13.11
N GLU A 35 -8.70 -0.55 -13.73
CA GLU A 35 -8.77 -1.75 -14.54
C GLU A 35 -8.94 -2.98 -13.63
N PRO A 36 -9.74 -3.97 -14.06
CA PRO A 36 -9.86 -5.25 -13.35
C PRO A 36 -8.49 -5.88 -13.10
N GLY A 37 -8.31 -6.50 -11.93
CA GLY A 37 -7.04 -7.12 -11.56
C GLY A 37 -5.95 -6.14 -11.12
N THR A 38 -6.29 -4.88 -10.84
CA THR A 38 -5.36 -3.92 -10.23
C THR A 38 -4.84 -4.44 -8.88
N VAL A 39 -3.52 -4.47 -8.70
CA VAL A 39 -2.84 -5.02 -7.52
C VAL A 39 -2.09 -3.94 -6.74
N LEU A 40 -2.19 -4.00 -5.42
CA LEU A 40 -1.41 -3.15 -4.54
C LEU A 40 -0.82 -3.94 -3.37
N TYR A 41 0.49 -3.83 -3.18
CA TYR A 41 1.18 -4.22 -1.96
C TYR A 41 1.44 -2.98 -1.10
N MET A 42 1.13 -3.05 0.19
CA MET A 42 1.53 -2.04 1.17
C MET A 42 2.06 -2.69 2.44
N ASP A 43 3.08 -2.11 3.05
CA ASP A 43 3.50 -2.49 4.39
C ASP A 43 3.98 -1.33 5.26
N TYR A 44 4.09 -1.63 6.55
CA TYR A 44 4.85 -0.86 7.52
C TYR A 44 5.61 -1.80 8.45
N GLY A 45 6.79 -1.37 8.88
CA GLY A 45 7.48 -1.92 10.04
C GLY A 45 6.69 -1.72 11.33
N SER A 46 6.66 -2.75 12.18
CA SER A 46 5.94 -2.65 13.46
C SER A 46 6.58 -1.64 14.43
N GLN A 47 7.88 -1.35 14.28
CA GLN A 47 8.62 -0.42 15.17
C GLN A 47 8.50 1.04 14.70
N GLU A 48 8.18 1.28 13.44
CA GLU A 48 7.79 2.62 12.99
C GLU A 48 6.30 2.90 13.25
N MET A 49 5.50 1.86 13.47
CA MET A 49 4.06 1.98 13.67
C MET A 49 3.70 2.63 15.02
N GLY A 50 3.57 3.95 15.01
CA GLY A 50 3.35 4.79 16.19
C GLY A 50 4.25 6.03 16.27
N SER A 51 5.13 6.24 15.28
CA SER A 51 5.90 7.48 15.13
C SER A 51 5.02 8.72 14.93
N HIS A 52 3.78 8.54 14.48
CA HIS A 52 2.75 9.57 14.38
C HIS A 52 1.46 9.13 15.07
N GLU A 53 0.77 10.09 15.69
CA GLU A 53 -0.55 9.86 16.27
C GLU A 53 -1.53 9.43 15.17
N GLY A 54 -2.34 8.40 15.43
CA GLY A 54 -3.36 7.95 14.48
C GLY A 54 -2.87 7.08 13.32
N MET A 55 -1.55 6.87 13.15
CA MET A 55 -0.95 6.13 12.02
C MET A 55 -1.60 4.76 11.77
N ARG A 56 -1.88 3.99 12.84
CA ARG A 56 -2.58 2.69 12.73
C ARG A 56 -4.00 2.81 12.19
N ARG A 57 -4.74 3.79 12.69
CA ARG A 57 -6.13 4.07 12.28
C ARG A 57 -6.14 4.54 10.83
N GLU A 58 -5.27 5.48 10.46
CA GLU A 58 -5.17 6.01 9.10
C GLU A 58 -4.77 4.93 8.09
N PHE A 59 -3.82 4.05 8.45
CA PHE A 59 -3.46 2.93 7.60
C PHE A 59 -4.64 1.95 7.41
N ALA A 60 -5.37 1.64 8.48
CA ALA A 60 -6.56 0.79 8.40
C ALA A 60 -7.67 1.43 7.53
N GLU A 61 -7.93 2.73 7.70
CA GLU A 61 -8.90 3.48 6.90
C GLU A 61 -8.51 3.52 5.42
N MET A 62 -7.22 3.73 5.12
CA MET A 62 -6.71 3.69 3.75
C MET A 62 -6.87 2.30 3.12
N CYS A 63 -6.50 1.24 3.86
CA CYS A 63 -6.69 -0.14 3.40
C CYS A 63 -8.17 -0.44 3.10
N SER A 64 -9.08 -0.01 3.97
CA SER A 64 -10.52 -0.16 3.77
C SER A 64 -10.99 0.55 2.49
N LYS A 65 -10.62 1.82 2.31
CA LYS A 65 -10.98 2.60 1.11
C LYS A 65 -10.46 1.95 -0.18
N ILE A 66 -9.24 1.44 -0.16
CA ILE A 66 -8.63 0.74 -1.30
C ILE A 66 -9.36 -0.58 -1.59
N MET A 67 -9.64 -1.37 -0.55
CA MET A 67 -10.29 -2.67 -0.67
C MET A 67 -11.72 -2.56 -1.25
N VAL A 68 -12.51 -1.59 -0.79
CA VAL A 68 -13.88 -1.35 -1.29
C VAL A 68 -13.90 -0.95 -2.77
N ARG A 69 -12.77 -0.45 -3.31
CA ARG A 69 -12.63 -0.11 -4.73
C ARG A 69 -12.33 -1.32 -5.64
N GLY A 70 -12.19 -2.52 -5.08
CA GLY A 70 -11.91 -3.74 -5.84
C GLY A 70 -10.43 -3.96 -6.19
N ILE A 71 -9.52 -3.22 -5.54
CA ILE A 71 -8.07 -3.43 -5.70
C ILE A 71 -7.69 -4.69 -4.92
N HIS A 72 -6.91 -5.58 -5.54
CA HIS A 72 -6.33 -6.74 -4.87
C HIS A 72 -5.20 -6.26 -3.94
N LEU A 73 -5.57 -5.99 -2.69
CA LEU A 73 -4.69 -5.41 -1.69
C LEU A 73 -4.05 -6.50 -0.83
N THR A 74 -2.71 -6.49 -0.76
CA THR A 74 -1.96 -7.09 0.35
C THR A 74 -1.48 -5.99 1.27
N SER A 75 -1.92 -5.99 2.53
CA SER A 75 -1.43 -5.07 3.56
C SER A 75 -0.76 -5.85 4.69
N ARG A 76 0.43 -5.41 5.12
CA ARG A 76 1.24 -6.11 6.13
C ARG A 76 1.75 -5.16 7.22
N LEU A 77 1.86 -5.69 8.43
CA LEU A 77 2.69 -5.13 9.50
C LEU A 77 3.89 -6.06 9.70
N VAL A 78 5.09 -5.58 9.38
CA VAL A 78 6.33 -6.37 9.41
C VAL A 78 6.86 -6.42 10.85
N PRO A 79 6.86 -7.60 11.50
CA PRO A 79 7.35 -7.72 12.88
C PRO A 79 8.82 -7.32 12.98
N GLY A 80 9.12 -6.40 13.91
CA GLY A 80 10.48 -5.88 14.11
C GLY A 80 10.99 -4.98 12.98
N GLY A 81 10.17 -4.70 11.96
CA GLY A 81 10.54 -3.82 10.85
C GLY A 81 10.60 -2.36 11.27
N THR A 82 11.46 -1.60 10.57
CA THR A 82 11.69 -0.16 10.77
C THR A 82 11.54 0.62 9.47
N HIS A 83 11.56 1.96 9.55
CA HIS A 83 11.61 2.86 8.39
C HIS A 83 13.01 2.89 7.78
N SER A 84 13.44 1.83 7.11
CA SER A 84 14.78 1.76 6.52
C SER A 84 14.86 0.85 5.31
N GLU A 85 15.78 1.17 4.40
CA GLU A 85 16.06 0.38 3.21
C GLU A 85 16.45 -1.07 3.53
N ALA A 86 17.20 -1.29 4.61
CA ALA A 86 17.56 -2.63 5.08
C ALA A 86 16.35 -3.44 5.59
N SER A 87 15.31 -2.77 6.11
CA SER A 87 14.05 -3.42 6.47
C SER A 87 13.20 -3.71 5.23
N TRP A 88 13.16 -2.76 4.28
CA TRP A 88 12.44 -2.85 3.00
C TRP A 88 12.99 -3.94 2.10
N GLU A 89 14.31 -4.09 1.99
CA GLU A 89 14.98 -5.13 1.20
C GLU A 89 14.47 -6.53 1.56
N LYS A 90 14.29 -6.80 2.86
CA LYS A 90 13.78 -8.09 3.35
C LYS A 90 12.34 -8.37 2.93
N GLN A 91 11.58 -7.34 2.51
CA GLN A 91 10.20 -7.49 2.04
C GLN A 91 10.11 -7.71 0.53
N LEU A 92 11.19 -7.47 -0.22
CA LEU A 92 11.19 -7.61 -1.68
C LEU A 92 10.68 -8.97 -2.16
N PRO A 93 10.99 -10.13 -1.54
CA PRO A 93 10.40 -11.40 -1.95
C PRO A 93 8.86 -11.42 -1.88
N PHE A 94 8.27 -10.82 -0.83
CA PHE A 94 6.82 -10.70 -0.70
C PHE A 94 6.25 -9.71 -1.71
N VAL A 95 6.93 -8.58 -1.90
CA VAL A 95 6.57 -7.57 -2.91
C VAL A 95 6.51 -8.21 -4.29
N PHE A 96 7.59 -8.84 -4.75
CA PHE A 96 7.64 -9.43 -6.09
C PHE A 96 6.63 -10.57 -6.25
N HIS A 97 6.47 -11.43 -5.24
CA HIS A 97 5.44 -12.46 -5.29
C HIS A 97 4.03 -11.85 -5.44
N THR A 98 3.69 -10.82 -4.65
CA THR A 98 2.41 -10.11 -4.76
C THR A 98 2.29 -9.31 -6.06
N LEU A 99 3.36 -8.77 -6.62
CA LEU A 99 3.27 -8.04 -7.88
C LEU A 99 3.24 -8.96 -9.09
N MET A 100 3.67 -10.21 -8.99
CA MET A 100 3.79 -11.11 -10.13
C MET A 100 2.83 -12.29 -10.12
N TYR A 101 2.05 -12.53 -9.05
CA TYR A 101 1.07 -13.62 -9.07
C TYR A 101 0.06 -13.46 -10.22
N GLU A 102 -0.37 -14.58 -10.81
CA GLU A 102 -1.27 -14.62 -11.97
C GLU A 102 -0.70 -13.96 -13.25
N LEU A 103 0.60 -13.65 -13.27
CA LEU A 103 1.32 -13.35 -14.50
C LEU A 103 2.06 -14.63 -14.93
N ASP A 104 1.82 -15.06 -16.17
CA ASP A 104 2.52 -16.18 -16.80
C ASP A 104 3.93 -15.79 -17.28
#